data_AF-A0A819F930-F1
#
_entry.id   AF-A0A819F930-F1
#
_cell.length_a   1.000
_cell.length_b   1.000
_cell.length_c   1.000
_cell.angle_alpha   90.00
_cell.angle_beta   90.00
_cell.angle_gamma   90.00
#
_symmetry.space_group_name_H-M   'P 1'
#
loop_
_entity.id
_entity.type
_entity.pdbx_description
1 polymer ?
#
loop_
_entity_poly.entity_id
_entity_poly.type
_entity_poly.pdbx_seq_one_letter_code
_entity_poly.pdbx_strand_id
1 'polypeptide(L)'
;MNSGEVLTCALCNYQLQDGDINQLRVSRNQKRKFHEYQIQKTFANFVNNARGIIKCPNRDCKWVVEVRNPNERFRVKCNACSNEFCSICNQQYHYRSNCQEVPQITQRWFVWCNTERGNYWKIRAQQDASCRAQLDDYEKQQGANAKRNEELRRRYEELKADEELKAKTCRLCPHCKRVVQHMGGCSSMICGQNYHGGDQQSGCGKNFDWDQALPYIPIVNTVQEQMKSALENQQRVVHTGIRCKNCHKEIEGIRFDCIHCHSLNYCEICEQRCTLAHSEELRRQKKQQHVFRLVTTPEASHK
;
A
#
# COMPACT_ATOMS: atom_id res chain seq x y z
N MET A 1 18.04 41.65 -9.55
CA MET A 1 18.18 40.53 -10.50
C MET A 1 16.78 40.00 -10.74
N ASN A 2 16.23 40.24 -11.94
CA ASN A 2 14.86 39.88 -12.27
C ASN A 2 14.72 38.37 -12.40
N SER A 3 13.65 37.85 -11.80
CA SER A 3 13.27 36.44 -11.73
C SER A 3 12.80 35.97 -13.10
N GLY A 4 13.72 35.53 -13.97
CA GLY A 4 13.32 34.95 -15.25
C GLY A 4 14.39 34.77 -16.32
N GLU A 5 15.57 35.38 -16.19
CA GLU A 5 16.57 35.31 -17.27
C GLU A 5 17.35 33.99 -17.23
N VAL A 6 17.22 33.23 -18.33
CA VAL A 6 18.12 32.14 -18.67
C VAL A 6 19.54 32.72 -18.68
N LEU A 7 20.47 32.15 -17.89
CA LEU A 7 21.89 32.53 -17.94
C LEU A 7 22.47 32.13 -19.30
N THR A 8 22.23 33.00 -20.28
CA THR A 8 22.82 32.98 -21.59
C THR A 8 24.00 33.94 -21.56
N CYS A 9 25.10 33.55 -22.18
CA CYS A 9 26.20 34.46 -22.40
C CYS A 9 25.71 35.60 -23.30
N ALA A 10 25.70 36.84 -22.79
CA ALA A 10 25.22 38.00 -23.55
C ALA A 10 26.02 38.29 -24.83
N LEU A 11 27.20 37.67 -25.00
CA LEU A 11 28.08 37.86 -26.15
C LEU A 11 27.90 36.79 -27.24
N CYS A 12 27.54 35.56 -26.86
CA CYS A 12 27.48 34.44 -27.81
C CYS A 12 26.19 33.61 -27.73
N ASN A 13 25.23 34.04 -26.91
CA ASN A 13 23.96 33.37 -26.67
C ASN A 13 24.07 31.92 -26.17
N TYR A 14 25.26 31.49 -25.75
CA TYR A 14 25.49 30.15 -25.20
C TYR A 14 24.73 29.99 -23.89
N GLN A 15 23.89 28.95 -23.82
CA GLN A 15 23.12 28.61 -22.62
C GLN A 15 23.94 27.64 -21.77
N LEU A 16 24.26 28.05 -20.54
CA LEU A 16 25.05 27.25 -19.60
C LEU A 16 24.35 25.92 -19.28
N GLN A 17 25.06 24.80 -19.42
CA GLN A 17 24.59 23.45 -19.09
C GLN A 17 24.99 23.03 -17.66
N ASP A 18 24.39 21.95 -17.16
CA ASP A 18 24.73 21.36 -15.87
C ASP A 18 26.19 20.88 -15.86
N GLY A 19 27.03 21.53 -15.04
CA GLY A 19 28.46 21.29 -14.96
C GLY A 19 29.32 22.45 -15.44
N ASP A 20 28.83 23.29 -16.36
CA ASP A 20 29.57 24.46 -16.88
C ASP A 20 29.82 25.50 -15.79
N ILE A 21 28.88 25.64 -14.85
CA ILE A 21 29.02 26.58 -13.72
C ILE A 21 30.17 26.23 -12.77
N ASN A 22 30.60 24.96 -12.74
CA ASN A 22 31.73 24.56 -11.91
C ASN A 22 33.06 25.07 -12.47
N GLN A 23 33.12 25.32 -13.77
CA GLN A 23 34.29 25.84 -14.48
C GLN A 23 34.39 27.38 -14.39
N LEU A 24 33.29 28.05 -14.00
CA LEU A 24 33.24 29.50 -13.84
C LEU A 24 33.72 29.93 -12.45
N ARG A 25 34.53 31.02 -12.41
CA ARG A 25 34.98 31.67 -11.17
C ARG A 25 33.86 32.55 -10.58
N VAL A 26 32.82 31.92 -10.08
CA VAL A 26 31.68 32.56 -9.40
C VAL A 26 31.60 32.16 -7.92
N SER A 27 30.99 33.01 -7.09
CA SER A 27 30.90 32.77 -5.65
C SER A 27 30.06 31.54 -5.32
N ARG A 28 30.32 30.88 -4.18
CA ARG A 28 29.55 29.70 -3.72
C ARG A 28 28.04 29.99 -3.64
N ASN A 29 27.65 31.19 -3.23
CA ASN A 29 26.24 31.59 -3.14
C ASN A 29 25.57 31.67 -4.53
N GLN A 30 26.30 32.15 -5.55
CA GLN A 30 25.81 32.19 -6.93
C GLN A 30 25.71 30.79 -7.54
N LYS A 31 26.66 29.89 -7.26
CA LYS A 31 26.57 28.46 -7.66
C LYS A 31 25.32 27.80 -7.08
N ARG A 32 25.05 28.02 -5.78
CA ARG A 32 23.84 27.50 -5.10
C ARG A 32 22.56 28.02 -5.76
N LYS A 33 22.45 29.33 -5.99
CA LYS A 33 21.27 29.94 -6.64
C LYS A 33 21.02 29.39 -8.05
N PHE A 34 22.07 29.12 -8.81
CA PHE A 34 21.92 28.50 -10.13
C PHE A 34 21.44 27.05 -10.05
N HIS A 35 21.99 26.25 -9.12
CA HIS A 35 21.51 24.89 -8.89
C HIS A 35 20.03 24.89 -8.46
N GLU A 36 19.64 25.78 -7.54
CA GLU A 36 18.24 25.96 -7.13
C GLU A 36 17.34 26.33 -8.33
N TYR A 37 17.78 27.24 -9.19
CA TYR A 37 17.06 27.60 -10.41
C TYR A 37 16.95 26.43 -11.41
N GLN A 38 18.02 25.67 -11.67
CA GLN A 38 17.97 24.51 -12.57
C GLN A 38 17.06 23.42 -12.03
N ILE A 39 17.08 23.18 -10.71
CA ILE A 39 16.13 22.29 -10.04
C ILE A 39 14.71 22.81 -10.28
N GLN A 40 14.42 24.07 -9.95
CA GLN A 40 13.08 24.64 -10.10
C GLN A 40 12.58 24.63 -11.55
N LYS A 41 13.44 24.92 -12.53
CA LYS A 41 13.13 24.86 -13.97
C LYS A 41 12.87 23.44 -14.44
N THR A 42 13.68 22.49 -13.98
CA THR A 42 13.50 21.06 -14.26
C THR A 42 12.17 20.59 -13.69
N PHE A 43 11.89 20.87 -12.42
CA PHE A 43 10.61 20.57 -11.78
C PHE A 43 9.42 21.23 -12.51
N ALA A 44 9.53 22.50 -12.94
CA ALA A 44 8.48 23.17 -13.71
C ALA A 44 8.22 22.51 -15.07
N ASN A 45 9.27 22.05 -15.76
CA ASN A 45 9.15 21.27 -17.00
C ASN A 45 8.61 19.84 -16.76
N PHE A 46 8.83 19.29 -15.57
CA PHE A 46 8.27 18.00 -15.12
C PHE A 46 6.79 18.08 -14.78
N VAL A 47 6.30 19.20 -14.26
CA VAL A 47 4.86 19.39 -13.97
C VAL A 47 4.03 19.50 -15.27
N ASN A 48 4.62 20.04 -16.35
CA ASN A 48 3.95 20.23 -17.64
C ASN A 48 3.99 19.00 -18.57
N ASN A 49 4.85 18.03 -18.29
CA ASN A 49 4.90 16.77 -19.04
C ASN A 49 4.33 15.65 -18.17
N ALA A 50 3.50 14.77 -18.71
CA ALA A 50 2.91 13.64 -17.98
C ALA A 50 3.93 12.64 -17.37
N ARG A 51 5.23 12.94 -17.40
CA ARG A 51 6.30 12.03 -16.99
C ARG A 51 6.65 12.18 -15.51
N GLY A 52 6.93 11.07 -14.84
CA GLY A 52 7.39 11.04 -13.46
C GLY A 52 8.50 10.03 -13.22
N ILE A 53 9.06 10.01 -12.00
CA ILE A 53 10.15 9.11 -11.62
C ILE A 53 9.64 8.15 -10.56
N ILE A 54 9.86 6.85 -10.77
CA ILE A 54 9.61 5.80 -9.77
C ILE A 54 10.96 5.30 -9.25
N LYS A 55 11.08 5.21 -7.92
CA LYS A 55 12.25 4.63 -7.23
C LYS A 55 11.93 3.25 -6.68
N CYS A 56 12.94 2.37 -6.61
CA CYS A 56 12.78 1.09 -5.93
C CYS A 56 12.52 1.30 -4.42
N PRO A 57 11.56 0.60 -3.81
CA PRO A 57 11.33 0.68 -2.36
C PRO A 57 12.36 -0.08 -1.53
N ASN A 58 13.19 -0.92 -2.16
CA ASN A 58 14.28 -1.59 -1.46
C ASN A 58 15.36 -0.55 -1.11
N ARG A 59 15.62 -0.35 0.19
CA ARG A 59 16.54 0.66 0.72
C ARG A 59 17.98 0.50 0.21
N ASP A 60 18.38 -0.72 -0.12
CA ASP A 60 19.72 -1.03 -0.64
C ASP A 60 19.81 -0.88 -2.17
N CYS A 61 18.69 -0.58 -2.84
CA CYS A 61 18.58 -0.50 -4.28
C CYS A 61 18.45 0.96 -4.75
N LYS A 62 19.40 1.42 -5.58
CA LYS A 62 19.41 2.78 -6.16
C LYS A 62 18.68 2.88 -7.50
N TRP A 63 17.93 1.85 -7.89
CA TRP A 63 17.26 1.82 -9.19
C TRP A 63 16.11 2.83 -9.25
N VAL A 64 16.08 3.60 -10.34
CA VAL A 64 15.06 4.59 -10.66
C VAL A 64 14.69 4.46 -12.13
N VAL A 65 13.45 4.80 -12.48
CA VAL A 65 12.96 4.77 -13.86
C VAL A 65 12.03 5.94 -14.13
N GLU A 66 12.13 6.52 -15.32
CA GLU A 66 11.19 7.52 -15.84
C GLU A 66 9.96 6.82 -16.45
N VAL A 67 8.76 7.29 -16.10
CA VAL A 67 7.49 6.72 -16.55
C VAL A 67 6.60 7.80 -17.13
N ARG A 68 5.85 7.47 -18.20
CA ARG A 68 5.01 8.44 -18.93
C ARG A 68 3.67 8.76 -18.25
N ASN A 69 3.22 7.95 -17.29
CA ASN A 69 1.96 8.10 -16.55
C ASN A 69 2.20 7.69 -15.08
N PRO A 70 2.88 8.50 -14.25
CA PRO A 70 3.22 8.14 -12.87
C PRO A 70 1.98 7.97 -11.97
N ASN A 71 0.85 8.57 -12.36
CA ASN A 71 -0.41 8.49 -11.61
C ASN A 71 -1.24 7.24 -11.96
N GLU A 72 -0.83 6.46 -12.96
CA GLU A 72 -1.50 5.21 -13.30
C GLU A 72 -0.95 4.06 -12.45
N ARG A 73 -1.84 3.17 -12.01
CA ARG A 73 -1.48 2.02 -11.19
C ARG A 73 -1.02 0.86 -12.06
N PHE A 74 0.25 0.48 -11.95
CA PHE A 74 0.79 -0.68 -12.65
C PHE A 74 1.86 -1.38 -11.80
N ARG A 75 2.18 -2.61 -12.21
CA ARG A 75 3.20 -3.44 -11.58
C ARG A 75 4.57 -3.01 -12.09
N VAL A 76 5.45 -2.62 -11.17
CA VAL A 76 6.84 -2.30 -11.45
C VAL A 76 7.69 -3.50 -11.06
N LYS A 77 8.54 -3.97 -11.98
CA LYS A 77 9.59 -4.94 -11.68
C LYS A 77 10.93 -4.21 -11.74
N CYS A 78 11.64 -4.15 -10.63
CA CYS A 78 12.95 -3.53 -10.56
C CYS A 78 13.98 -4.37 -11.34
N ASN A 79 14.68 -3.78 -12.30
CA ASN A 79 15.68 -4.51 -13.09
C ASN A 79 16.96 -4.81 -12.31
N ALA A 80 17.23 -4.07 -11.22
CA ALA A 80 18.44 -4.27 -10.42
C ALA A 80 18.28 -5.37 -9.35
N CYS A 81 17.20 -5.32 -8.56
CA CYS A 81 17.01 -6.26 -7.44
C CYS A 81 15.83 -7.24 -7.65
N SER A 82 15.17 -7.20 -8.82
CA SER A 82 13.99 -8.01 -9.14
C SER A 82 12.78 -7.83 -8.22
N ASN A 83 12.79 -6.84 -7.32
CA ASN A 83 11.66 -6.55 -6.46
C ASN A 83 10.45 -6.07 -7.28
N GLU A 84 9.25 -6.52 -6.88
CA GLU A 84 8.00 -6.22 -7.57
C GLU A 84 7.06 -5.43 -6.68
N PHE A 85 6.61 -4.27 -7.15
CA PHE A 85 5.85 -3.34 -6.33
C PHE A 85 4.86 -2.51 -7.16
N CYS A 86 3.95 -1.84 -6.45
CA CYS A 86 2.96 -0.94 -7.02
C CYS A 86 3.56 0.43 -7.32
N SER A 87 3.32 0.96 -8.52
CA SER A 87 3.78 2.29 -8.95
C SER A 87 3.32 3.44 -8.04
N ILE A 88 2.17 3.28 -7.37
CA ILE A 88 1.55 4.34 -6.56
C ILE A 88 1.97 4.23 -5.08
N CYS A 89 1.73 3.08 -4.44
CA CYS A 89 1.93 2.94 -3.00
C CYS A 89 3.28 2.33 -2.61
N ASN A 90 4.09 1.88 -3.57
CA ASN A 90 5.39 1.23 -3.36
C ASN A 90 5.36 -0.06 -2.53
N GLN A 91 4.17 -0.58 -2.20
CA GLN A 91 3.97 -1.88 -1.57
C GLN A 91 4.01 -3.01 -2.60
N GLN A 92 4.06 -4.28 -2.16
CA GLN A 92 3.92 -5.44 -3.06
C GLN A 92 2.70 -5.28 -3.96
N TYR A 93 2.86 -5.51 -5.26
CA TYR A 93 1.77 -5.29 -6.21
C TYR A 93 0.54 -6.12 -5.86
N HIS A 94 -0.64 -5.52 -6.00
CA HIS A 94 -1.92 -6.10 -5.59
C HIS A 94 -2.91 -6.05 -6.76
N TYR A 95 -3.29 -7.20 -7.32
CA TYR A 95 -4.11 -7.30 -8.53
C TYR A 95 -5.58 -6.98 -8.27
N ARG A 96 -6.14 -7.56 -7.21
CA ARG A 96 -7.59 -7.61 -6.95
C ARG A 96 -8.07 -6.61 -5.89
N SER A 97 -7.23 -5.63 -5.57
CA SER A 97 -7.53 -4.59 -4.59
C SER A 97 -6.91 -3.28 -5.04
N ASN A 98 -7.51 -2.15 -4.64
CA ASN A 98 -6.89 -0.84 -4.81
C ASN A 98 -5.93 -0.53 -3.65
N CYS A 99 -5.10 0.52 -3.78
CA CYS A 99 -4.10 0.85 -2.76
C CYS A 99 -4.70 1.21 -1.39
N GLN A 100 -5.93 1.73 -1.35
CA GLN A 100 -6.61 2.15 -0.12
C GLN A 100 -7.16 0.96 0.68
N GLU A 101 -7.51 -0.14 0.00
CA GLU A 101 -8.02 -1.36 0.64
C GLU A 101 -6.92 -2.24 1.25
N VAL A 102 -5.69 -2.15 0.74
CA VAL A 102 -4.58 -3.04 1.15
C VAL A 102 -4.34 -3.03 2.66
N PRO A 103 -4.31 -1.89 3.38
CA PRO A 103 -4.19 -1.87 4.83
C PRO A 103 -5.28 -2.68 5.54
N GLN A 104 -6.54 -2.48 5.17
CA GLN A 104 -7.69 -3.18 5.76
C GLN A 104 -7.61 -4.69 5.52
N ILE A 105 -7.28 -5.10 4.29
CA ILE A 105 -7.15 -6.52 3.94
C ILE A 105 -5.98 -7.15 4.69
N THR A 106 -4.82 -6.46 4.73
CA THR A 106 -3.62 -6.91 5.46
C THR A 106 -3.92 -7.13 6.93
N GLN A 107 -4.65 -6.19 7.53
CA GLN A 107 -5.09 -6.32 8.90
C GLN A 107 -6.06 -7.49 9.12
N ARG A 108 -7.11 -7.61 8.31
CA ARG A 108 -8.07 -8.72 8.43
C ARG A 108 -7.36 -10.07 8.33
N TRP A 109 -6.43 -10.17 7.40
CA TRP A 109 -5.59 -11.34 7.23
C TRP A 109 -4.71 -11.63 8.45
N PHE A 110 -4.10 -10.59 9.02
CA PHE A 110 -3.30 -10.71 10.24
C PHE A 110 -4.13 -11.24 11.41
N VAL A 111 -5.29 -10.64 11.67
CA VAL A 111 -6.22 -11.02 12.73
C VAL A 111 -6.71 -12.45 12.51
N TRP A 112 -7.05 -12.83 11.27
CA TRP A 112 -7.42 -14.20 10.93
C TRP A 112 -6.29 -15.18 11.28
N CYS A 113 -5.07 -14.86 10.84
CA CYS A 113 -3.95 -15.75 11.02
C CYS A 113 -3.55 -15.97 12.48
N ASN A 114 -3.75 -14.97 13.35
CA ASN A 114 -3.27 -15.00 14.74
C ASN A 114 -4.37 -15.35 15.75
N THR A 115 -5.63 -14.99 15.51
CA THR A 115 -6.72 -15.22 16.47
C THR A 115 -7.89 -15.95 15.82
N GLU A 116 -8.51 -15.37 14.79
CA GLU A 116 -9.85 -15.81 14.39
C GLU A 116 -9.88 -17.16 13.66
N ARG A 117 -8.79 -17.61 13.04
CA ARG A 117 -8.76 -18.95 12.42
C ARG A 117 -9.05 -20.04 13.46
N GLY A 118 -8.48 -19.93 14.66
CA GLY A 118 -8.71 -20.90 15.73
C GLY A 118 -10.13 -20.83 16.29
N ASN A 119 -10.64 -19.61 16.51
CA ASN A 119 -12.01 -19.41 16.97
C ASN A 119 -13.02 -19.96 15.97
N TYR A 120 -12.80 -19.70 14.67
CA TYR A 120 -13.61 -20.22 13.58
C TYR A 120 -13.70 -21.74 13.65
N TRP A 121 -12.58 -22.46 13.69
CA TRP A 121 -12.61 -23.92 13.74
C TRP A 121 -13.26 -24.48 15.01
N LYS A 122 -13.11 -23.81 16.17
CA LYS A 122 -13.80 -24.20 17.41
C LYS A 122 -15.31 -24.09 17.28
N ILE A 123 -15.81 -22.97 16.77
CA ILE A 123 -17.25 -22.75 16.55
C ILE A 123 -17.78 -23.79 15.54
N ARG A 124 -17.03 -24.06 14.47
CA ARG A 124 -17.44 -25.01 13.43
C ARG A 124 -17.46 -26.46 13.93
N ALA A 125 -16.49 -26.87 14.74
CA ALA A 125 -16.48 -28.20 15.34
C ALA A 125 -17.63 -28.43 16.34
N GLN A 126 -18.16 -27.36 16.95
CA GLN A 126 -19.37 -27.43 17.79
C GLN A 126 -20.64 -27.60 16.94
N GLN A 127 -20.68 -26.98 15.76
CA GLN A 127 -21.84 -27.04 14.85
C GLN A 127 -21.88 -28.32 14.02
N ASP A 128 -20.72 -28.85 13.63
CA ASP A 128 -20.59 -30.02 12.77
C ASP A 128 -19.43 -30.92 13.23
N ALA A 129 -19.77 -32.15 13.64
CA ALA A 129 -18.80 -33.14 14.08
C ALA A 129 -17.78 -33.50 12.98
N SER A 130 -18.15 -33.34 11.70
CA SER A 130 -17.25 -33.57 10.56
C SER A 130 -16.08 -32.58 10.50
N CYS A 131 -16.22 -31.42 11.17
CA CYS A 131 -15.19 -30.38 11.26
C CYS A 131 -14.16 -30.62 12.37
N ARG A 132 -14.33 -31.67 13.19
CA ARG A 132 -13.41 -31.97 14.31
C ARG A 132 -12.02 -32.36 13.82
N ALA A 133 -11.93 -33.09 12.71
CA ALA A 133 -10.66 -33.46 12.10
C ALA A 133 -9.84 -32.23 11.65
N GLN A 134 -10.52 -31.17 11.20
CA GLN A 134 -9.91 -29.92 10.76
C GLN A 134 -9.42 -29.10 11.96
N LEU A 135 -10.13 -29.12 13.09
CA LEU A 135 -9.66 -28.51 14.34
C LEU A 135 -8.38 -29.20 14.83
N ASP A 136 -8.35 -30.53 14.83
CA ASP A 136 -7.16 -31.30 15.24
C ASP A 136 -5.96 -31.02 14.31
N ASP A 137 -6.18 -30.93 13.00
CA ASP A 137 -5.13 -30.56 12.04
C ASP A 137 -4.62 -29.12 12.27
N TYR A 138 -5.53 -28.18 12.58
CA TYR A 138 -5.17 -26.81 12.92
C TYR A 138 -4.29 -26.74 14.17
N GLU A 139 -4.67 -27.44 15.24
CA GLU A 139 -3.93 -27.47 16.51
C GLU A 139 -2.52 -28.08 16.33
N LYS A 140 -2.40 -29.17 15.57
CA LYS A 140 -1.09 -29.77 15.23
C LYS A 140 -0.17 -28.81 14.50
N GLN A 141 -0.72 -27.95 13.65
CA GLN A 141 0.03 -27.00 12.84
C GLN A 141 0.25 -25.64 13.53
N GLN A 142 -0.27 -25.43 14.75
CA GLN A 142 -0.21 -24.14 15.46
C GLN A 142 1.23 -23.64 15.66
N GLY A 143 2.18 -24.54 15.94
CA GLY A 143 3.59 -24.20 16.09
C GLY A 143 4.25 -23.70 14.80
N ALA A 144 3.93 -24.32 13.66
CA ALA A 144 4.40 -23.86 12.35
C ALA A 144 3.76 -22.52 11.97
N ASN A 145 2.47 -22.34 12.28
CA ASN A 145 1.74 -21.09 12.08
C ASN A 145 2.36 -19.93 12.87
N ALA A 146 2.75 -20.15 14.13
CA ALA A 146 3.35 -19.11 14.97
C ALA A 146 4.64 -18.55 14.35
N LYS A 147 5.55 -19.45 13.90
CA LYS A 147 6.79 -19.07 13.21
C LYS A 147 6.53 -18.38 11.86
N ARG A 148 5.50 -18.81 11.11
CA ARG A 148 5.12 -18.13 9.85
C ARG A 148 4.64 -16.70 10.11
N ASN A 149 3.75 -16.56 11.08
CA ASN A 149 3.04 -15.33 11.35
C ASN A 149 3.91 -14.25 12.01
N GLU A 150 5.14 -14.55 12.39
CA GLU A 150 6.09 -13.58 12.95
C GLU A 150 6.34 -12.39 12.00
N GLU A 151 6.59 -12.66 10.71
CA GLU A 151 6.77 -11.59 9.72
C GLU A 151 5.48 -10.78 9.50
N LEU A 152 4.33 -11.46 9.55
CA LEU A 152 3.01 -10.80 9.51
C LEU A 152 2.79 -9.91 10.74
N ARG A 153 3.22 -10.33 11.93
CA ARG A 153 3.20 -9.51 13.16
C ARG A 153 4.06 -8.28 13.00
N ARG A 154 5.29 -8.42 12.54
CA ARG A 154 6.19 -7.28 12.31
C ARG A 154 5.57 -6.25 11.35
N ARG A 155 5.03 -6.70 10.21
CA ARG A 155 4.36 -5.81 9.25
C ARG A 155 3.10 -5.16 9.83
N TYR A 156 2.36 -5.89 10.65
CA TYR A 156 1.18 -5.35 11.31
C TYR A 156 1.53 -4.30 12.36
N GLU A 157 2.60 -4.51 13.13
CA GLU A 157 3.12 -3.53 14.08
C GLU A 157 3.59 -2.25 13.38
N GLU A 158 4.30 -2.38 12.24
CA GLU A 158 4.68 -1.25 11.38
C GLU A 158 3.44 -0.49 10.88
N LEU A 159 2.42 -1.21 10.38
CA LEU A 159 1.17 -0.61 9.92
C LEU A 159 0.43 0.09 11.08
N LYS A 160 0.37 -0.54 12.25
CA LYS A 160 -0.27 0.02 13.44
C LYS A 160 0.43 1.30 13.89
N ALA A 161 1.76 1.32 13.91
CA ALA A 161 2.54 2.50 14.23
C ALA A 161 2.29 3.65 13.22
N ASP A 162 2.21 3.35 11.93
CA ASP A 162 1.89 4.32 10.88
C ASP A 162 0.46 4.87 11.03
N GLU A 163 -0.52 4.02 11.30
CA GLU A 163 -1.91 4.42 11.54
C GLU A 163 -2.07 5.24 12.82
N GLU A 164 -1.36 4.91 13.89
CA GLU A 164 -1.32 5.72 15.12
C GLU A 164 -0.67 7.07 14.89
N LEU A 165 0.40 7.13 14.09
CA LEU A 165 1.04 8.38 13.71
C LEU A 165 0.09 9.25 12.88
N LYS A 166 -0.63 8.67 11.91
CA LYS A 166 -1.67 9.37 11.15
C LYS A 166 -2.82 9.82 12.04
N ALA A 167 -3.28 9.02 12.99
CA ALA A 167 -4.34 9.43 13.92
C ALA A 167 -3.93 10.66 14.75
N LYS A 168 -2.65 10.75 15.14
CA LYS A 168 -2.11 11.89 15.89
C LYS A 168 -1.90 13.12 15.00
N THR A 169 -1.38 12.94 13.79
CA THR A 169 -0.84 14.03 12.95
C THR A 169 -1.70 14.41 11.75
N CYS A 170 -2.72 13.62 11.41
CA CYS A 170 -3.58 13.84 10.26
C CYS A 170 -5.02 14.19 10.65
N ARG A 171 -5.67 14.95 9.77
CA ARG A 171 -7.09 15.33 9.81
C ARG A 171 -7.74 15.08 8.46
N LEU A 172 -9.07 15.04 8.41
CA LEU A 172 -9.84 14.92 7.18
C LEU A 172 -10.23 16.31 6.68
N CYS A 173 -10.00 16.57 5.39
CA CYS A 173 -10.53 17.76 4.74
C CYS A 173 -12.06 17.77 4.88
N PRO A 174 -12.68 18.84 5.39
CA PRO A 174 -14.14 18.91 5.57
C PRO A 174 -14.92 18.72 4.26
N HIS A 175 -14.33 19.13 3.13
CA HIS A 175 -14.98 19.17 1.82
C HIS A 175 -14.86 17.88 1.00
N CYS A 176 -13.69 17.25 0.97
CA CYS A 176 -13.44 16.06 0.16
C CYS A 176 -13.07 14.82 0.96
N LYS A 177 -13.04 14.93 2.30
CA LYS A 177 -12.69 13.86 3.25
C LYS A 177 -11.31 13.22 3.03
N ARG A 178 -10.46 13.86 2.24
CA ARG A 178 -9.07 13.42 2.05
C ARG A 178 -8.29 13.59 3.36
N VAL A 179 -7.41 12.63 3.64
CA VAL A 179 -6.45 12.70 4.74
C VAL A 179 -5.39 13.76 4.42
N VAL A 180 -5.25 14.75 5.29
CA VAL A 180 -4.26 15.83 5.22
C VAL A 180 -3.37 15.72 6.45
N GLN A 181 -2.06 15.84 6.26
CA GLN A 181 -1.07 15.84 7.34
C GLN A 181 -0.66 17.28 7.66
N HIS A 182 -0.50 17.61 8.94
CA HIS A 182 0.01 18.91 9.36
C HIS A 182 1.52 18.88 9.50
N MET A 183 2.19 19.73 8.72
CA MET A 183 3.66 19.84 8.69
C MET A 183 4.19 20.93 9.64
N GLY A 184 3.33 21.48 10.50
CA GLY A 184 3.64 22.64 11.36
C GLY A 184 3.28 23.97 10.69
N GLY A 185 2.98 24.99 11.51
CA GLY A 185 2.65 26.34 11.05
C GLY A 185 1.27 26.84 11.50
N CYS A 186 0.55 27.50 10.59
CA CYS A 186 -0.76 28.10 10.81
C CYS A 186 -1.88 27.05 10.68
N SER A 187 -2.97 27.21 11.43
CA SER A 187 -4.17 26.36 11.35
C SER A 187 -4.97 26.57 10.05
N SER A 188 -4.71 27.63 9.29
CA SER A 188 -5.33 27.85 7.98
C SER A 188 -4.64 27.00 6.90
N MET A 189 -5.33 25.95 6.44
CA MET A 189 -4.79 24.96 5.51
C MET A 189 -5.55 24.98 4.18
N ILE A 190 -4.86 24.67 3.08
CA ILE A 190 -5.47 24.49 1.75
C ILE A 190 -5.35 23.03 1.34
N CYS A 191 -6.47 22.38 1.03
CA CYS A 191 -6.46 20.95 0.68
C CYS A 191 -5.71 20.71 -0.64
N GLY A 192 -4.53 20.07 -0.56
CA GLY A 192 -3.70 19.72 -1.73
C GLY A 192 -2.59 20.72 -2.06
N GLN A 193 -2.36 21.73 -1.22
CA GLN A 193 -1.30 22.72 -1.43
C GLN A 193 -0.56 23.01 -0.12
N ASN A 194 0.77 23.09 -0.20
CA ASN A 194 1.58 23.66 0.87
C ASN A 194 1.49 25.19 0.81
N TYR A 195 1.40 25.85 1.98
CA TYR A 195 1.32 27.31 2.11
C TYR A 195 2.52 28.05 1.48
N HIS A 196 3.63 27.35 1.22
CA HIS A 196 4.85 27.90 0.61
C HIS A 196 5.05 27.61 -0.88
N GLY A 197 4.04 27.09 -1.60
CA GLY A 197 4.08 26.99 -3.07
C GLY A 197 5.21 26.10 -3.60
N GLY A 198 4.92 24.84 -3.89
CA GLY A 198 5.92 23.93 -4.46
C GLY A 198 5.44 22.50 -4.65
N ASP A 199 4.49 22.05 -3.82
CA ASP A 199 3.87 20.73 -3.95
C ASP A 199 2.37 20.89 -4.23
N GLN A 200 1.96 20.74 -5.49
CA GLN A 200 0.56 20.56 -5.87
C GLN A 200 0.24 19.07 -5.75
N GLN A 201 -0.28 18.67 -4.59
CA GLN A 201 -0.83 17.35 -4.40
C GLN A 201 -2.28 17.31 -4.90
N SER A 202 -2.80 16.12 -5.18
CA SER A 202 -4.21 15.94 -5.53
C SER A 202 -5.11 16.34 -4.35
N GLY A 203 -5.71 17.53 -4.38
CA GLY A 203 -6.65 18.00 -3.36
C GLY A 203 -7.76 18.84 -3.97
N CYS A 204 -8.79 19.16 -3.17
CA CYS A 204 -9.93 19.93 -3.68
C CYS A 204 -9.66 21.44 -3.77
N GLY A 205 -8.48 21.90 -3.32
CA GLY A 205 -8.07 23.31 -3.37
C GLY A 205 -8.84 24.23 -2.41
N LYS A 206 -9.75 23.69 -1.58
CA LYS A 206 -10.53 24.49 -0.64
C LYS A 206 -9.76 24.73 0.65
N ASN A 207 -9.92 25.93 1.18
CA ASN A 207 -9.38 26.34 2.47
C ASN A 207 -10.21 25.74 3.60
N PHE A 208 -9.57 25.32 4.67
CA PHE A 208 -10.23 24.86 5.87
C PHE A 208 -9.35 25.11 7.10
N ASP A 209 -9.99 25.19 8.26
CA ASP A 209 -9.30 25.28 9.54
C ASP A 209 -8.92 23.88 10.02
N TRP A 210 -7.63 23.70 10.32
CA TRP A 210 -7.07 22.46 10.82
C TRP A 210 -7.65 22.04 12.17
N ASP A 211 -7.87 23.00 13.08
CA ASP A 211 -8.31 22.70 14.44
C ASP A 211 -9.79 22.27 14.48
N GLN A 212 -10.57 22.72 13.48
CA GLN A 212 -11.96 22.31 13.29
C GLN A 212 -12.11 21.08 12.38
N ALA A 213 -11.03 20.60 11.77
CA ALA A 213 -11.07 19.44 10.89
C ALA A 213 -11.22 18.13 11.68
N LEU A 214 -12.01 17.20 11.15
CA LEU A 214 -12.26 15.92 11.82
C LEU A 214 -10.95 15.12 11.95
N PRO A 215 -10.65 14.54 13.12
CA PRO A 215 -9.50 13.67 13.30
C PRO A 215 -9.55 12.45 12.39
N TYR A 216 -8.39 12.02 11.91
CA TYR A 216 -8.27 10.74 11.21
C TYR A 216 -8.58 9.61 12.19
N ILE A 217 -9.52 8.73 11.82
CA ILE A 217 -9.88 7.58 12.63
C ILE A 217 -9.03 6.39 12.14
N PRO A 218 -8.17 5.81 13.01
CA PRO A 218 -7.36 4.67 12.62
C PRO A 218 -8.23 3.45 12.35
N ILE A 219 -7.92 2.77 11.25
CA ILE A 219 -8.68 1.63 10.74
C ILE A 219 -8.57 0.40 11.67
N VAL A 220 -7.57 0.39 12.55
CA VAL A 220 -7.10 -0.82 13.22
C VAL A 220 -8.06 -1.39 14.28
N ASN A 221 -8.88 -0.60 14.96
CA ASN A 221 -9.75 -1.16 16.01
C ASN A 221 -11.08 -1.69 15.47
N THR A 222 -11.60 -1.10 14.39
CA THR A 222 -12.92 -1.41 13.84
C THR A 222 -12.99 -2.79 13.17
N VAL A 223 -11.85 -3.24 12.63
CA VAL A 223 -11.78 -4.46 11.82
C VAL A 223 -11.96 -5.74 12.65
N GLN A 224 -11.49 -5.77 13.90
CA GLN A 224 -11.55 -6.96 14.75
C GLN A 224 -12.99 -7.32 15.13
N GLU A 225 -13.79 -6.33 15.54
CA GLU A 225 -15.21 -6.51 15.90
C GLU A 225 -16.07 -6.88 14.68
N GLN A 226 -15.83 -6.23 13.54
CA GLN A 226 -16.51 -6.54 12.28
C GLN A 226 -16.21 -7.96 11.81
N MET A 227 -14.98 -8.44 11.99
CA MET A 227 -14.62 -9.78 11.54
C MET A 227 -15.20 -10.88 12.44
N LYS A 228 -15.24 -10.65 13.76
CA LYS A 228 -15.86 -11.57 14.71
C LYS A 228 -17.34 -11.78 14.39
N SER A 229 -18.10 -10.68 14.26
CA SER A 229 -19.54 -10.77 13.95
C SER A 229 -19.83 -11.41 12.58
N ALA A 230 -18.98 -11.16 11.58
CA ALA A 230 -19.13 -11.77 10.26
C ALA A 230 -18.89 -13.29 10.28
N LEU A 231 -18.01 -13.79 11.14
CA LEU A 231 -17.67 -15.22 11.24
C LEU A 231 -18.68 -16.01 12.08
N GLU A 232 -19.27 -15.40 13.10
CA GLU A 232 -20.25 -16.05 13.98
C GLU A 232 -21.60 -16.31 13.28
N ASN A 233 -22.01 -15.44 12.34
CA ASN A 233 -23.33 -15.49 11.69
C ASN A 233 -23.36 -16.20 10.32
N GLN A 234 -22.35 -17.00 9.99
CA GLN A 234 -22.15 -17.43 8.61
C GLN A 234 -22.94 -18.67 8.19
N GLN A 235 -23.90 -18.47 7.28
CA GLN A 235 -24.48 -19.53 6.45
C GLN A 235 -23.46 -19.94 5.38
N ARG A 236 -23.32 -21.24 5.07
CA ARG A 236 -22.36 -21.70 4.05
C ARG A 236 -22.79 -21.16 2.68
N VAL A 237 -21.95 -20.30 2.13
CA VAL A 237 -22.10 -19.76 0.78
C VAL A 237 -21.29 -20.60 -0.20
N VAL A 238 -21.85 -20.89 -1.36
CA VAL A 238 -21.13 -21.48 -2.49
C VAL A 238 -20.68 -20.37 -3.44
N HIS A 239 -19.38 -20.32 -3.73
CA HIS A 239 -18.79 -19.39 -4.70
C HIS A 239 -18.78 -20.04 -6.09
N THR A 240 -19.93 -20.00 -6.78
CA THR A 240 -20.13 -20.63 -8.09
C THR A 240 -19.08 -20.19 -9.11
N GLY A 241 -18.50 -21.13 -9.84
CA GLY A 241 -17.49 -20.85 -10.86
C GLY A 241 -16.09 -20.54 -10.31
N ILE A 242 -15.91 -20.48 -8.99
CA ILE A 242 -14.61 -20.25 -8.37
C ILE A 242 -14.14 -21.52 -7.68
N ARG A 243 -12.99 -22.02 -8.13
CA ARG A 243 -12.40 -23.28 -7.64
C ARG A 243 -11.17 -23.03 -6.78
N CYS A 244 -11.03 -23.84 -5.73
CA CYS A 244 -9.83 -23.86 -4.92
C CYS A 244 -8.64 -24.34 -5.77
N LYS A 245 -7.51 -23.62 -5.72
CA LYS A 245 -6.31 -23.98 -6.48
C LYS A 245 -5.71 -25.33 -6.07
N ASN A 246 -5.97 -25.78 -4.84
CA ASN A 246 -5.44 -27.03 -4.29
C ASN A 246 -6.36 -28.22 -4.52
N CYS A 247 -7.62 -28.16 -4.08
CA CYS A 247 -8.54 -29.30 -4.20
C CYS A 247 -9.40 -29.28 -5.47
N HIS A 248 -9.36 -28.21 -6.25
CA HIS A 248 -10.12 -28.01 -7.50
C HIS A 248 -11.65 -28.07 -7.39
N LYS A 249 -12.18 -28.21 -6.17
CA LYS A 249 -13.62 -28.12 -5.88
C LYS A 249 -14.06 -26.66 -5.86
N GLU A 250 -15.34 -26.45 -6.12
CA GLU A 250 -15.97 -25.15 -5.87
C GLU A 250 -15.84 -24.79 -4.38
N ILE A 251 -15.62 -23.51 -4.11
CA ILE A 251 -15.37 -23.06 -2.76
C ILE A 251 -16.71 -22.89 -2.04
N GLU A 252 -16.86 -23.63 -0.94
CA GLU A 252 -17.98 -23.51 0.00
C GLU A 252 -17.47 -22.92 1.32
N GLY A 253 -18.23 -21.97 1.89
CA GLY A 253 -17.84 -21.24 3.10
C GLY A 253 -16.92 -20.06 2.78
N ILE A 254 -15.83 -19.92 3.56
CA ILE A 254 -14.91 -18.78 3.39
C ILE A 254 -14.00 -19.02 2.17
N ARG A 255 -14.01 -18.05 1.26
CA ARG A 255 -13.06 -17.97 0.15
C ARG A 255 -11.88 -17.09 0.53
N PHE A 256 -10.68 -17.64 0.40
CA PHE A 256 -9.41 -16.94 0.61
C PHE A 256 -8.84 -16.50 -0.72
N ASP A 257 -8.99 -15.21 -0.98
CA ASP A 257 -8.65 -14.58 -2.25
C ASP A 257 -7.32 -13.83 -2.15
N CYS A 258 -6.26 -14.33 -2.80
CA CYS A 258 -4.94 -13.71 -2.69
C CYS A 258 -4.90 -12.37 -3.43
N ILE A 259 -4.55 -11.28 -2.75
CA ILE A 259 -4.51 -9.96 -3.40
C ILE A 259 -3.27 -9.76 -4.29
N HIS A 260 -2.20 -10.52 -4.07
CA HIS A 260 -0.94 -10.39 -4.81
C HIS A 260 -0.80 -11.36 -6.00
N CYS A 261 -1.74 -12.29 -6.14
CA CYS A 261 -1.80 -13.20 -7.28
C CYS A 261 -2.96 -12.84 -8.22
N HIS A 262 -2.81 -13.19 -9.49
CA HIS A 262 -3.84 -12.94 -10.50
C HIS A 262 -5.14 -13.70 -10.24
N SER A 263 -5.07 -14.99 -9.88
CA SER A 263 -6.24 -15.87 -9.75
C SER A 263 -6.15 -16.92 -8.63
N LEU A 264 -5.28 -16.70 -7.65
CA LEU A 264 -5.08 -17.66 -6.55
C LEU A 264 -6.21 -17.58 -5.54
N ASN A 265 -6.94 -18.68 -5.37
CA ASN A 265 -8.02 -18.84 -4.40
C ASN A 265 -7.84 -20.15 -3.62
N TYR A 266 -8.10 -20.12 -2.31
CA TYR A 266 -8.18 -21.32 -1.47
C TYR A 266 -9.52 -21.38 -0.73
N CYS A 267 -10.03 -22.59 -0.51
CA CYS A 267 -11.16 -22.81 0.40
C CYS A 267 -10.69 -22.86 1.85
N GLU A 268 -11.62 -22.73 2.80
CA GLU A 268 -11.38 -22.83 4.24
C GLU A 268 -10.59 -24.08 4.66
N ILE A 269 -10.83 -25.22 4.00
CA ILE A 269 -10.14 -26.48 4.31
C ILE A 269 -8.68 -26.46 3.85
N CYS A 270 -8.40 -25.84 2.69
CA CYS A 270 -7.07 -25.83 2.09
C CYS A 270 -6.21 -24.64 2.53
N GLU A 271 -6.82 -23.55 2.99
CA GLU A 271 -6.15 -22.27 3.24
C GLU A 271 -4.87 -22.45 4.06
N GLN A 272 -4.95 -23.09 5.21
CA GLN A 272 -3.83 -23.16 6.13
C GLN A 272 -2.61 -23.87 5.51
N ARG A 273 -2.80 -25.11 5.03
CA ARG A 273 -1.72 -25.91 4.45
C ARG A 273 -1.16 -25.26 3.18
N CYS A 274 -2.03 -24.71 2.34
CA CYS A 274 -1.61 -24.15 1.06
C CYS A 274 -0.95 -22.80 1.21
N THR A 275 -1.41 -21.95 2.14
CA THR A 275 -0.73 -20.68 2.43
C THR A 275 0.62 -20.90 3.10
N LEU A 276 0.77 -21.97 3.89
CA LEU A 276 2.08 -22.40 4.42
C LEU A 276 3.04 -22.77 3.29
N ALA A 277 2.67 -23.74 2.44
CA ALA A 277 3.52 -24.19 1.33
C ALA A 277 3.86 -23.05 0.35
N HIS A 278 2.88 -22.22 0.03
CA HIS A 278 3.06 -21.05 -0.84
C HIS A 278 3.99 -20.01 -0.21
N SER A 279 3.92 -19.80 1.10
CA SER A 279 4.84 -18.89 1.81
C SER A 279 6.29 -19.40 1.80
N GLU A 280 6.51 -20.71 1.92
CA GLU A 280 7.84 -21.29 1.83
C GLU A 280 8.46 -21.13 0.43
N GLU A 281 7.65 -21.34 -0.62
CA GLU A 281 8.07 -21.10 -2.00
C GLU A 281 8.50 -19.64 -2.20
N LEU A 282 7.71 -18.69 -1.68
CA LEU A 282 8.02 -17.26 -1.76
C LEU A 282 9.28 -16.89 -0.99
N ARG A 283 9.50 -17.46 0.21
CA ARG A 283 10.75 -17.25 0.97
C ARG A 283 11.97 -17.70 0.19
N ARG A 284 11.91 -18.86 -0.46
CA ARG A 284 12.99 -19.35 -1.34
C ARG A 284 13.25 -18.38 -2.49
N GLN A 285 12.21 -17.74 -3.01
CA GLN A 285 12.29 -16.72 -4.06
C GLN A 285 12.61 -15.30 -3.52
N LYS A 286 12.88 -15.13 -2.22
CA LYS A 286 13.07 -13.83 -1.55
C LYS A 286 11.91 -12.85 -1.78
N LYS A 287 10.69 -13.38 -1.97
CA LYS A 287 9.46 -12.61 -2.16
C LYS A 287 8.73 -12.42 -0.84
N GLN A 288 7.99 -11.33 -0.76
CA GLN A 288 7.16 -11.00 0.39
C GLN A 288 6.00 -12.00 0.57
N GLN A 289 5.63 -12.28 1.82
CA GLN A 289 4.45 -13.08 2.14
C GLN A 289 3.18 -12.48 1.55
N HIS A 290 2.30 -13.36 1.06
CA HIS A 290 1.03 -12.97 0.47
C HIS A 290 -0.05 -12.74 1.53
N VAL A 291 -0.86 -11.72 1.29
CA VAL A 291 -2.08 -11.39 2.02
C VAL A 291 -3.30 -11.95 1.28
N PHE A 292 -4.28 -12.43 2.02
CA PHE A 292 -5.54 -12.96 1.49
C PHE A 292 -6.74 -12.15 2.02
N ARG A 293 -7.64 -11.80 1.11
CA ARG A 293 -8.97 -11.28 1.44
C ARG A 293 -9.88 -12.44 1.80
N LEU A 294 -10.57 -12.32 2.94
CA LEU A 294 -11.62 -13.25 3.36
C LEU A 294 -12.93 -12.82 2.71
N VAL A 295 -13.45 -13.64 1.80
CA VAL A 295 -14.70 -13.39 1.10
C VAL A 295 -15.73 -14.39 1.61
N THR A 296 -16.73 -13.85 2.31
CA THR A 296 -17.73 -14.60 3.08
C THR A 296 -19.13 -14.48 2.47
N THR A 297 -19.29 -13.58 1.51
CA THR A 297 -20.51 -13.38 0.73
C THR A 297 -20.28 -13.84 -0.71
N PRO A 298 -21.32 -14.28 -1.43
CA PRO A 298 -21.19 -14.57 -2.83
C PRO A 298 -21.01 -13.25 -3.56
N GLU A 299 -19.86 -13.07 -4.23
CA GLU A 299 -19.68 -11.91 -5.10
C GLU A 299 -20.65 -12.03 -6.27
N ALA A 300 -21.37 -10.95 -6.57
CA ALA A 300 -22.10 -10.85 -7.83
C ALA A 300 -21.08 -11.07 -8.95
N SER A 301 -21.31 -12.08 -9.77
CA SER A 301 -20.48 -12.34 -10.94
C SER A 301 -20.53 -11.09 -11.81
N HIS A 302 -19.42 -10.34 -11.88
CA HIS A 302 -19.24 -9.35 -12.93
C HIS A 302 -19.23 -10.14 -14.25
N LYS A 303 -20.40 -10.16 -14.90
CA LYS A 303 -20.56 -10.50 -16.31
C LYS A 303 -19.92 -9.42 -17.15
#